data_AF-A0A6N6VQP6-F1
#
_entry.id   AF-A0A6N6VQP6-F1
#
_cell.length_a   1.000
_cell.length_b   1.000
_cell.length_c   1.000
_cell.angle_alpha   90.00
_cell.angle_beta   90.00
_cell.angle_gamma   90.00
#
_symmetry.space_group_name_H-M   'P 1'
#
loop_
_entity.id
_entity.type
_entity.pdbx_description
1 polymer ?
#
loop_
_entity_poly.entity_id
_entity_poly.type
_entity_poly.pdbx_seq_one_letter_code
_entity_poly.pdbx_strand_id
1 'polypeptide(L)'
;MQLRLITYTKKMRVERFVFLALLSLLLNGCSTPPVVRGPPPTPVNLPFLRLEQAGECYFIDDFLPTPDSLVSGKTSNLFLRYYTYWNARYKYWSDVGVMLAFYSRDMRCWALFEEYALPKIDN
;
A
#
# COMPACT_ATOMS: atom_id res chain seq x y z
N MET A 1 -10.41 74.30 18.92
CA MET A 1 -9.74 73.11 19.48
C MET A 1 -10.65 71.91 19.31
N GLN A 2 -10.30 70.93 18.47
CA GLN A 2 -10.80 69.55 18.60
C GLN A 2 -9.93 68.63 17.72
N LEU A 3 -8.94 68.01 18.35
CA LEU A 3 -8.14 66.94 17.77
C LEU A 3 -8.97 65.65 17.79
N ARG A 4 -9.34 65.15 16.59
CA ARG A 4 -9.93 63.82 16.43
C ARG A 4 -8.81 62.79 16.39
N LEU A 5 -8.63 62.09 17.50
CA LEU A 5 -7.66 61.01 17.66
C LEU A 5 -8.41 59.66 17.76
N ILE A 6 -7.92 58.69 16.99
CA ILE A 6 -7.94 57.24 17.27
C ILE A 6 -9.14 56.44 16.74
N THR A 7 -9.03 56.00 15.47
CA THR A 7 -9.68 54.76 14.96
C THR A 7 -8.67 53.64 14.67
N TYR A 8 -7.38 53.81 15.03
CA TYR A 8 -6.27 52.97 14.57
C TYR A 8 -6.09 51.64 15.34
N THR A 9 -6.75 51.42 16.48
CA THR A 9 -6.44 50.30 17.38
C THR A 9 -7.18 48.99 17.09
N LYS A 10 -8.35 49.04 16.42
CA LYS A 10 -9.14 47.81 16.14
C LYS A 10 -8.53 46.93 15.04
N LYS A 11 -7.91 47.53 14.03
CA LYS A 11 -7.37 46.81 12.85
C LYS A 11 -6.17 45.92 13.21
N MET A 12 -5.26 46.41 14.05
CA MET A 12 -4.11 45.64 14.54
C MET A 12 -4.49 44.40 15.37
N ARG A 13 -5.64 44.42 16.05
CA ARG A 13 -6.08 43.30 16.90
C ARG A 13 -6.54 42.12 16.05
N VAL A 14 -7.26 42.39 14.96
CA VAL A 14 -7.78 41.35 14.04
C VAL A 14 -6.65 40.67 13.29
N GLU A 15 -5.66 41.42 12.81
CA GLU A 15 -4.49 40.83 12.11
C GLU A 15 -3.71 39.87 13.03
N ARG A 16 -3.50 40.24 14.30
CA ARG A 16 -2.84 39.34 15.28
C ARG A 16 -3.62 38.06 15.52
N PHE A 17 -4.95 38.12 15.56
CA PHE A 17 -5.80 36.92 15.70
C PHE A 17 -5.75 36.03 14.45
N VAL A 18 -5.72 36.61 13.24
CA VAL A 18 -5.60 35.84 12.00
C VAL A 18 -4.24 35.14 11.90
N PHE A 19 -3.15 35.82 12.28
CA PHE A 19 -1.82 35.21 12.33
C PHE A 19 -1.73 34.06 13.33
N LEU A 20 -2.35 34.19 14.52
CA LEU A 20 -2.41 33.12 15.52
C LEU A 20 -3.24 31.91 15.06
N ALA A 21 -4.35 32.15 14.34
CA ALA A 21 -5.16 31.09 13.76
C ALA A 21 -4.40 30.34 12.64
N LEU A 22 -3.69 31.05 11.78
CA LEU A 22 -2.88 30.44 10.72
C LEU A 22 -1.72 29.61 11.30
N LEU A 23 -1.06 30.10 12.36
CA LEU A 23 0.04 29.40 13.02
C LEU A 23 -0.43 28.11 13.72
N SER A 24 -1.62 28.13 14.33
CA SER A 24 -2.20 26.94 14.97
C SER A 24 -2.68 25.88 13.96
N LEU A 25 -3.09 26.29 12.76
CA LEU A 25 -3.37 25.37 11.64
C LEU A 25 -2.09 24.69 11.13
N LEU A 26 -0.98 25.42 11.02
CA LEU A 26 0.31 24.87 10.57
C LEU A 26 0.93 23.89 11.57
N LEU A 27 0.70 24.07 12.87
CA LEU A 27 1.24 23.20 13.92
C LEU A 27 0.52 21.84 14.02
N ASN A 28 -0.72 21.72 13.54
CA ASN A 28 -1.48 20.47 13.59
C ASN A 28 -1.35 19.61 12.32
N GLY A 29 -0.58 20.05 11.31
CA GLY A 29 -0.44 19.33 10.04
C GLY A 29 0.53 18.15 10.03
N CYS A 30 1.25 17.88 11.13
CA CYS A 30 2.30 16.86 11.18
C CYS A 30 2.04 15.81 12.26
N SER A 31 0.85 15.19 12.22
CA SER A 31 0.64 13.91 12.90
C SER A 31 0.89 12.80 11.87
N THR A 32 2.12 12.30 11.82
CA THR A 32 2.37 11.02 11.14
C THR A 32 1.53 9.95 11.85
N PRO A 33 0.75 9.14 11.13
CA PRO A 33 0.01 8.06 11.76
C PRO A 33 1.00 7.17 12.51
N PRO A 34 0.65 6.71 13.73
CA PRO A 34 1.53 5.81 14.46
C PRO A 34 1.79 4.57 13.60
N VAL A 35 3.08 4.26 13.40
CA VAL A 35 3.49 3.00 12.78
C VAL A 35 2.96 1.89 13.68
N VAL A 36 1.87 1.25 13.25
CA VAL A 36 1.33 0.06 13.91
C VAL A 36 2.35 -1.05 13.72
N ARG A 37 3.30 -1.14 14.66
CA ARG A 37 4.23 -2.27 14.76
C ARG A 37 3.43 -3.44 15.33
N GLY A 38 2.70 -4.13 14.44
CA GLY A 38 2.16 -5.43 14.74
C GLY A 38 3.27 -6.42 15.12
N PRO A 39 2.92 -7.60 15.67
CA PRO A 39 3.88 -8.68 15.82
C PRO A 39 4.62 -8.94 14.50
N PRO A 40 5.89 -9.37 14.54
CA PRO A 40 6.66 -9.62 13.34
C PRO A 40 5.86 -10.55 12.41
N PRO A 41 5.72 -10.22 11.11
CA PRO A 41 4.87 -10.98 10.21
C PRO A 41 5.36 -12.44 10.20
N THR A 42 4.49 -13.36 10.61
CA THR A 42 4.79 -14.79 10.55
C THR A 42 4.84 -15.23 9.08
N PRO A 43 5.82 -16.05 8.68
CA PRO A 43 5.93 -16.50 7.30
C PRO A 43 4.67 -17.27 6.87
N VAL A 44 4.06 -16.83 5.78
CA VAL A 44 2.88 -17.49 5.20
C VAL A 44 3.34 -18.66 4.34
N ASN A 45 2.72 -19.84 4.51
CA ASN A 45 3.05 -21.00 3.69
C ASN A 45 2.25 -20.98 2.39
N LEU A 46 2.93 -20.90 1.25
CA LEU A 46 2.30 -20.88 -0.07
C LEU A 46 2.29 -22.28 -0.70
N PRO A 47 1.19 -22.70 -1.32
CA PRO A 47 1.14 -23.97 -2.02
C PRO A 47 2.08 -23.95 -3.22
N PHE A 48 2.66 -25.11 -3.53
CA PHE A 48 3.58 -25.24 -4.65
C PHE A 48 2.83 -25.12 -5.98
N LEU A 49 3.08 -24.03 -6.71
CA LEU A 49 2.53 -23.81 -8.05
C LEU A 49 3.58 -24.16 -9.10
N ARG A 50 3.17 -24.88 -10.14
CA ARG A 50 4.05 -25.29 -11.24
C ARG A 50 3.99 -24.25 -12.36
N LEU A 51 5.15 -23.80 -12.80
CA LEU A 51 5.28 -22.93 -13.97
C LEU A 51 5.18 -23.71 -15.29
N GLU A 52 5.53 -25.00 -15.29
CA GLU A 52 5.92 -25.72 -16.51
C GLU A 52 4.77 -26.31 -17.34
N GLN A 53 3.55 -26.41 -16.80
CA GLN A 53 2.40 -26.84 -17.60
C GLN A 53 1.60 -25.63 -18.08
N ALA A 54 1.95 -25.15 -19.27
CA ALA A 54 1.11 -24.27 -20.07
C ALA A 54 -0.29 -24.89 -20.21
N GLY A 55 -1.23 -24.45 -19.37
CA GLY A 55 -2.59 -25.00 -19.30
C GLY A 55 -3.09 -25.31 -17.90
N GLU A 56 -2.25 -25.24 -16.85
CA GLU A 56 -2.75 -25.37 -15.48
C GLU A 56 -3.59 -24.16 -15.07
N CYS A 57 -4.82 -24.48 -14.67
CA CYS A 57 -5.86 -23.54 -14.33
C CYS A 57 -6.04 -23.52 -12.81
N TYR A 58 -5.55 -22.47 -12.17
CA TYR A 58 -5.67 -22.32 -10.73
C TYR A 58 -6.87 -21.45 -10.37
N PHE A 59 -7.73 -21.97 -9.50
CA PHE A 59 -8.74 -21.19 -8.78
C PHE A 59 -8.09 -20.53 -7.57
N ILE A 60 -7.22 -19.56 -7.85
CA ILE A 60 -6.32 -18.96 -6.86
C ILE A 60 -7.03 -18.37 -5.64
N ASP A 61 -8.26 -17.90 -5.82
CA ASP A 61 -9.05 -17.26 -4.76
C ASP A 61 -9.53 -18.27 -3.68
N ASP A 62 -9.51 -19.57 -3.97
CA ASP A 62 -9.99 -20.61 -3.04
C ASP A 62 -8.89 -21.15 -2.11
N PHE A 63 -7.62 -21.04 -2.51
CA PHE A 63 -6.52 -21.72 -1.81
C PHE A 63 -5.30 -20.83 -1.51
N LEU A 64 -5.14 -19.69 -2.19
CA LEU A 64 -4.06 -18.77 -1.81
C LEU A 64 -4.44 -18.02 -0.54
N PRO A 65 -3.49 -17.89 0.40
CA PRO A 65 -3.69 -17.04 1.56
C PRO A 65 -3.80 -15.57 1.14
N THR A 66 -4.36 -14.74 2.01
CA THR A 66 -4.49 -13.30 1.75
C THR A 66 -3.12 -12.67 1.51
N PRO A 67 -2.89 -12.00 0.36
CA PRO A 67 -1.63 -11.33 0.08
C PRO A 67 -1.50 -10.03 0.88
N ASP A 68 -0.25 -9.59 1.09
CA ASP A 68 0.04 -8.28 1.68
C ASP A 68 -0.31 -7.15 0.71
N SER A 69 -0.15 -7.40 -0.60
CA SER A 69 -0.57 -6.49 -1.66
C SER A 69 -1.08 -7.28 -2.86
N LEU A 70 -2.20 -6.81 -3.41
CA LEU A 70 -2.80 -7.35 -4.63
C LEU A 70 -2.95 -6.22 -5.65
N VAL A 71 -2.21 -6.32 -6.75
CA VAL A 71 -2.33 -5.37 -7.87
C VAL A 71 -2.97 -6.09 -9.05
N SER A 72 -4.07 -5.54 -9.56
CA SER A 72 -4.77 -6.08 -10.73
C SER A 72 -4.58 -5.16 -11.93
N GLY A 73 -4.37 -5.76 -13.10
CA GLY A 73 -4.24 -5.05 -14.37
C GLY A 73 -5.04 -5.74 -15.47
N LYS A 74 -5.25 -5.02 -16.57
CA LYS A 74 -5.84 -5.57 -17.78
C LYS A 74 -5.02 -5.12 -18.97
N THR A 75 -4.55 -6.07 -19.76
CA THR A 75 -4.07 -5.85 -21.12
C THR A 75 -5.18 -6.25 -22.11
N SER A 76 -5.01 -5.99 -23.41
CA SER A 76 -6.04 -6.12 -24.45
C SER A 76 -6.95 -7.35 -24.28
N ASN A 77 -6.35 -8.54 -24.19
CA ASN A 77 -7.06 -9.83 -24.13
C ASN A 77 -6.81 -10.63 -22.85
N LEU A 78 -6.08 -10.07 -21.87
CA LEU A 78 -5.70 -10.79 -20.65
C LEU A 78 -5.88 -9.91 -19.42
N PHE A 79 -6.36 -10.53 -18.36
CA PHE A 79 -6.37 -9.99 -17.01
C PHE A 79 -5.10 -10.43 -16.31
N LEU A 80 -4.49 -9.52 -15.54
CA LEU A 80 -3.27 -9.75 -14.80
C LEU A 80 -3.53 -9.51 -13.32
N ARG A 81 -2.95 -10.35 -12.45
CA ARG A 81 -2.95 -10.16 -11.00
C ARG A 81 -1.57 -10.43 -10.45
N TYR A 82 -1.08 -9.53 -9.64
CA TYR A 82 0.19 -9.63 -8.94
C TYR A 82 -0.10 -9.77 -7.45
N TYR A 83 0.24 -10.93 -6.89
CA TYR A 83 0.13 -11.22 -5.47
C TYR A 83 1.51 -11.05 -4.84
N THR A 84 1.62 -10.16 -3.87
CA THR A 84 2.85 -9.91 -3.13
C THR A 84 2.70 -10.40 -1.70
N TYR A 85 3.68 -11.19 -1.26
CA TYR A 85 3.85 -11.62 0.13
C TYR A 85 5.23 -11.16 0.57
N TRP A 86 5.33 -10.37 1.64
CA TRP A 86 6.60 -9.86 2.15
C TRP A 86 7.35 -10.89 3.00
N ASN A 87 6.62 -11.88 3.53
CA ASN A 87 7.21 -13.00 4.24
C ASN A 87 6.46 -14.30 3.90
N ALA A 88 7.03 -15.10 3.01
CA ALA A 88 6.45 -16.38 2.61
C ALA A 88 7.46 -17.52 2.57
N ARG A 89 6.94 -18.74 2.76
CA ARG A 89 7.62 -20.00 2.46
C ARG A 89 7.02 -20.54 1.18
N TYR A 90 7.81 -20.52 0.12
CA TYR A 90 7.39 -20.95 -1.21
C TYR A 90 8.53 -21.65 -1.93
N LYS A 91 8.34 -22.91 -2.31
CA LYS A 91 9.36 -23.73 -2.98
C LYS A 91 10.65 -23.82 -2.15
N TYR A 92 11.78 -23.46 -2.75
CA TYR A 92 13.10 -23.38 -2.14
C TYR A 92 13.38 -22.01 -1.49
N TRP A 93 12.45 -21.05 -1.61
CA TRP A 93 12.54 -19.76 -0.98
C TRP A 93 11.91 -19.82 0.42
N SER A 94 12.75 -19.71 1.45
CA SER A 94 12.32 -19.67 2.85
C SER A 94 12.48 -18.27 3.41
N ASP A 95 11.42 -17.75 4.01
CA ASP A 95 11.41 -16.51 4.79
C ASP A 95 11.91 -15.28 3.97
N VAL A 96 11.48 -15.21 2.70
CA VAL A 96 11.73 -14.07 1.80
C VAL A 96 10.42 -13.51 1.26
N GLY A 97 10.48 -12.30 0.70
CA GLY A 97 9.36 -11.77 -0.06
C GLY A 97 9.19 -12.52 -1.38
N VAL A 98 7.95 -12.76 -1.80
CA VAL A 98 7.62 -13.44 -3.06
C VAL A 98 6.54 -12.62 -3.77
N MET A 99 6.73 -12.44 -5.07
CA MET A 99 5.70 -11.90 -5.97
C MET A 99 5.31 -12.96 -6.99
N LEU A 100 4.02 -13.27 -7.07
CA LEU A 100 3.45 -14.21 -8.03
C LEU A 100 2.58 -13.42 -9.02
N ALA A 101 2.90 -13.52 -10.31
CA ALA A 101 2.13 -12.91 -11.37
C ALA A 101 1.25 -13.97 -12.03
N PHE A 102 -0.05 -13.73 -12.09
CA PHE A 102 -1.03 -14.59 -12.74
C PHE A 102 -1.68 -13.87 -13.91
N TYR A 103 -2.05 -14.62 -14.93
CA TYR A 103 -2.88 -14.14 -16.02
C TYR A 103 -4.16 -14.97 -16.17
N SER A 104 -5.22 -14.33 -16.67
CA SER A 104 -6.49 -15.00 -16.97
C SER A 104 -7.11 -14.42 -18.25
N ARG A 105 -7.86 -15.25 -18.97
CA ARG A 105 -8.68 -14.82 -20.12
C ARG A 105 -10.14 -14.58 -19.75
N ASP A 106 -10.63 -15.28 -18.73
CA ASP A 106 -12.05 -15.37 -18.36
C ASP A 106 -12.34 -14.92 -16.92
N MET A 107 -11.31 -14.49 -16.19
CA MET A 107 -11.31 -14.13 -14.75
C MET A 107 -11.64 -15.28 -13.79
N ARG A 108 -11.87 -16.49 -14.29
CA ARG A 108 -12.14 -17.68 -13.46
C ARG A 108 -10.88 -18.50 -13.31
N CYS A 109 -10.20 -18.71 -14.43
CA CYS A 109 -9.03 -19.53 -14.54
C CYS A 109 -7.76 -18.67 -14.54
N TRP A 110 -6.90 -18.86 -13.54
CA TRP A 110 -5.64 -18.12 -13.45
C TRP A 110 -4.46 -19.04 -13.70
N ALA A 111 -3.61 -18.67 -14.65
CA ALA A 111 -2.37 -19.38 -14.93
C ALA A 111 -1.20 -18.56 -14.36
N LEU A 112 -0.25 -19.24 -13.72
CA LEU A 112 0.97 -18.62 -13.23
C LEU A 112 1.82 -18.18 -14.44
N PHE A 113 2.17 -16.91 -14.48
CA PHE A 113 3.00 -16.30 -15.52
C PHE A 113 4.47 -16.28 -15.11
N GLU A 114 4.73 -15.63 -13.97
CA GLU A 114 6.07 -15.35 -13.48
C GLU A 114 6.06 -15.41 -11.95
N GLU A 115 7.21 -15.75 -11.37
CA GLU A 115 7.43 -15.74 -9.93
C GLU A 115 8.77 -15.10 -9.62
N TYR A 116 8.79 -14.24 -8.61
CA TYR A 116 9.96 -13.46 -8.24
C TYR A 116 10.20 -13.56 -6.74
N ALA A 117 11.45 -13.82 -6.35
CA ALA A 117 11.90 -13.57 -4.98
C ALA A 117 12.20 -12.07 -4.84
N LEU A 118 11.53 -11.41 -3.91
CA LEU A 118 11.79 -10.02 -3.56
C LEU A 118 12.92 -9.98 -2.53
N PRO A 119 13.96 -9.16 -2.74
CA PRO A 119 15.02 -9.00 -1.76
C PRO A 119 14.42 -8.43 -0.47
N LYS A 120 14.88 -8.96 0.66
CA LYS A 120 14.53 -8.41 1.97
C LYS A 120 15.11 -6.99 2.06
N ILE A 121 14.24 -5.99 2.17
CA ILE A 121 14.65 -4.62 2.43
C ILE A 121 14.86 -4.52 3.94
N ASP A 122 16.11 -4.70 4.38
CA ASP A 122 16.49 -4.37 5.75
C ASP A 122 16.57 -2.83 5.85
N ASN A 123 15.66 -2.22 6.63
CA ASN A 123 15.66 -0.79 6.93
C ASN A 123 16.73 -0.43 7.98
#